data_AF-A0A494V8Y5-F1
#
_entry.id   AF-A0A494V8Y5-F1
#
_cell.length_a   1.000
_cell.length_b   1.000
_cell.length_c   1.000
_cell.angle_alpha   90.00
_cell.angle_beta   90.00
_cell.angle_gamma   90.00
#
_symmetry.space_group_name_H-M   'P 1'
#
loop_
_entity.id
_entity.type
_entity.pdbx_description
1 polymer ?
#
loop_
_entity_poly.entity_id
_entity_poly.type
_entity_poly.pdbx_seq_one_letter_code
_entity_poly.pdbx_strand_id
1 'polypeptide(L)'
;MTEQRERSRRRGQGELEALVLAALREADGPATAGWVQERVGDDLAYTTVITILTRLLAKGVVTRERAGRSFSWTPASDQAGLAASRMRKVLDAESDREAVLASFVTGLGPDDERLLRDLLGQSRDEGEV
;
A
#
# COMPACT_ATOMS: atom_id res chain seq x y z
N MET A 1 -20.71 -22.80 6.43
CA MET A 1 -20.64 -21.39 5.97
C MET A 1 -19.89 -20.46 6.94
N THR A 2 -19.23 -21.01 7.97
CA THR A 2 -18.56 -20.25 9.06
C THR A 2 -17.02 -20.21 8.92
N GLU A 3 -16.41 -21.18 8.24
CA GLU A 3 -14.95 -21.31 8.12
C GLU A 3 -14.31 -20.33 7.13
N GLN A 4 -15.03 -19.89 6.08
CA GLN A 4 -14.51 -18.94 5.08
C GLN A 4 -14.30 -17.53 5.66
N ARG A 5 -15.18 -17.10 6.59
CA ARG A 5 -15.08 -15.79 7.26
C ARG A 5 -13.88 -15.69 8.20
N GLU A 6 -13.41 -16.82 8.73
CA GLU A 6 -12.23 -16.87 9.61
C GLU A 6 -10.91 -16.81 8.83
N ARG A 7 -10.85 -17.39 7.64
CA ARG A 7 -9.64 -17.34 6.79
C ARG A 7 -9.36 -15.93 6.26
N SER A 8 -10.41 -15.19 5.86
CA SER A 8 -10.28 -13.79 5.43
C SER A 8 -9.89 -12.85 6.58
N ARG A 9 -10.30 -13.13 7.82
CA ARG A 9 -9.90 -12.39 9.03
C ARG A 9 -8.44 -12.58 9.44
N ARG A 10 -7.76 -13.63 8.96
CA ARG A 10 -6.34 -13.91 9.31
C ARG A 10 -5.33 -13.14 8.47
N ARG A 11 -5.71 -12.67 7.27
CA ARG A 11 -4.80 -11.83 6.47
C ARG A 11 -4.85 -10.42 7.01
N GLY A 12 -3.76 -9.97 7.61
CA GLY A 12 -3.65 -8.58 8.07
C GLY A 12 -3.89 -7.62 6.91
N GLN A 13 -4.45 -6.44 7.15
CA GLN A 13 -4.81 -5.48 6.10
C GLN A 13 -3.67 -5.21 5.11
N GLY A 14 -2.42 -5.09 5.58
CA GLY A 14 -1.27 -4.89 4.70
C GLY A 14 -0.85 -6.12 3.88
N GLU A 15 -1.24 -7.33 4.29
CA GLU A 15 -1.04 -8.54 3.48
C GLU A 15 -2.00 -8.57 2.29
N LEU A 16 -3.26 -8.18 2.51
CA LEU A 16 -4.27 -8.03 1.46
C LEU A 16 -3.89 -6.94 0.44
N GLU A 17 -3.37 -5.81 0.90
CA GLU A 17 -2.83 -4.76 0.02
C GLU A 17 -1.66 -5.26 -0.83
N ALA A 18 -0.75 -6.04 -0.25
CA ALA A 18 0.37 -6.63 -0.97
C ALA A 18 -0.09 -7.64 -2.03
N LEU A 19 -1.08 -8.47 -1.72
CA LEU A 19 -1.67 -9.43 -2.67
C LEU A 19 -2.36 -8.73 -3.84
N VAL A 20 -3.18 -7.70 -3.57
CA VAL A 20 -3.85 -6.92 -4.62
C VAL A 20 -2.83 -6.23 -5.54
N LEU A 21 -1.78 -5.64 -4.96
CA LEU A 21 -0.74 -5.00 -5.75
C LEU A 21 0.10 -6.02 -6.55
N ALA A 22 0.37 -7.19 -5.99
CA ALA A 22 1.06 -8.27 -6.69
C ALA A 22 0.24 -8.75 -7.90
N ALA A 23 -1.06 -8.98 -7.72
CA ALA A 23 -1.95 -9.32 -8.83
C ALA A 23 -1.93 -8.25 -9.93
N LEU A 24 -2.05 -6.97 -9.58
CA LEU A 24 -1.98 -5.87 -10.55
C LEU A 24 -0.65 -5.80 -11.32
N ARG A 25 0.47 -6.25 -10.73
CA ARG A 25 1.78 -6.29 -11.41
C ARG A 25 1.90 -7.45 -12.41
N GLU A 26 1.08 -8.49 -12.28
CA GLU A 26 1.04 -9.61 -13.22
C GLU A 26 0.15 -9.31 -14.44
N ALA A 27 -0.64 -8.24 -14.40
CA ALA A 27 -1.47 -7.85 -15.53
C ALA A 27 -0.61 -7.24 -16.65
N ASP A 28 -0.86 -7.66 -17.90
CA ASP A 28 -0.20 -7.10 -19.10
C ASP A 28 -0.67 -5.66 -19.44
N GLY A 29 -1.50 -5.06 -18.59
CA GLY A 29 -2.08 -3.72 -18.77
C GLY A 29 -3.05 -3.34 -17.66
N PRO A 30 -3.80 -2.23 -17.81
CA PRO A 30 -4.79 -1.79 -16.82
C PRO A 30 -5.83 -2.88 -16.54
N ALA A 31 -6.07 -3.20 -15.27
CA ALA A 31 -6.92 -4.31 -14.86
C ALA A 31 -8.16 -3.85 -14.08
N THR A 32 -9.28 -4.55 -14.23
CA THR A 32 -10.51 -4.23 -13.48
C THR A 32 -10.46 -4.79 -12.05
N ALA A 33 -11.30 -4.26 -11.17
CA ALA A 33 -11.45 -4.83 -9.82
C ALA A 33 -11.93 -6.29 -9.83
N GLY A 34 -12.70 -6.70 -10.87
CA GLY A 34 -13.13 -8.09 -11.04
C GLY A 34 -11.95 -9.01 -11.38
N TRP A 35 -11.10 -8.58 -12.32
CA TRP A 35 -9.88 -9.32 -12.66
C TRP A 35 -8.95 -9.49 -11.45
N VAL A 36 -8.78 -8.44 -10.64
CA VAL A 36 -7.99 -8.50 -9.40
C VAL A 36 -8.61 -9.48 -8.39
N GLN A 37 -9.94 -9.50 -8.27
CA GLN A 37 -10.65 -10.41 -7.39
C GLN A 37 -10.40 -11.88 -7.76
N GLU A 38 -10.55 -12.21 -9.05
CA GLU A 38 -10.29 -13.56 -9.59
C GLU A 38 -8.86 -14.02 -9.29
N ARG A 39 -7.87 -13.11 -9.35
CA ARG A 39 -6.45 -13.45 -9.13
C ARG A 39 -6.06 -13.56 -7.66
N VAL A 40 -6.66 -12.76 -6.78
CA VAL A 40 -6.39 -12.78 -5.32
C VAL A 40 -7.15 -13.90 -4.62
N GLY A 41 -8.29 -14.34 -5.18
CA GLY A 41 -9.07 -15.51 -4.78
C GLY A 41 -10.55 -15.18 -4.59
N ASP A 42 -11.42 -16.08 -5.08
CA ASP A 42 -12.88 -15.92 -5.13
C ASP A 42 -13.57 -15.73 -3.77
N ASP A 43 -12.89 -16.09 -2.68
CA ASP A 43 -13.36 -15.89 -1.32
C ASP A 43 -13.35 -14.41 -0.88
N LEU A 44 -12.65 -13.54 -1.61
CA LEU A 44 -12.60 -12.11 -1.32
C LEU A 44 -13.79 -11.41 -2.00
N ALA A 45 -14.58 -10.67 -1.22
CA ALA A 45 -15.69 -9.92 -1.76
C ALA A 45 -15.22 -8.78 -2.70
N TYR A 46 -15.93 -8.57 -3.81
CA TYR A 46 -15.66 -7.51 -4.78
C TYR A 46 -15.52 -6.11 -4.14
N THR A 47 -16.37 -5.78 -3.17
CA THR A 47 -16.33 -4.49 -2.46
C THR A 47 -15.10 -4.37 -1.57
N THR A 48 -14.57 -5.47 -1.04
CA THR A 48 -13.30 -5.50 -0.31
C THR A 48 -12.14 -5.17 -1.25
N VAL A 49 -12.14 -5.73 -2.47
CA VAL A 49 -11.13 -5.40 -3.50
C VAL A 49 -11.18 -3.91 -3.85
N ILE A 50 -12.38 -3.36 -4.10
CA ILE A 50 -12.55 -1.91 -4.34
C ILE A 50 -12.03 -1.08 -3.17
N THR A 51 -12.31 -1.49 -1.93
CA THR A 51 -11.86 -0.78 -0.73
C THR A 51 -10.34 -0.77 -0.64
N ILE A 52 -9.69 -1.91 -0.92
CA ILE A 52 -8.22 -2.02 -0.93
C ILE A 52 -7.62 -1.17 -2.05
N LEU A 53 -8.13 -1.26 -3.28
CA LEU A 53 -7.67 -0.47 -4.43
C LEU A 53 -7.80 1.04 -4.18
N THR A 54 -8.89 1.46 -3.53
CA THR A 54 -9.11 2.87 -3.17
C THR A 54 -8.10 3.35 -2.13
N ARG A 55 -7.75 2.51 -1.15
CA ARG A 55 -6.70 2.81 -0.18
C ARG A 55 -5.33 2.86 -0.83
N LEU A 56 -5.03 1.93 -1.74
CA LEU A 56 -3.78 1.94 -2.52
C LEU A 56 -3.66 3.20 -3.38
N LEU A 57 -4.78 3.67 -3.95
CA LEU A 57 -4.82 4.93 -4.69
C LEU A 57 -4.55 6.14 -3.79
N ALA A 58 -5.16 6.18 -2.59
CA ALA A 58 -4.87 7.21 -1.61
C ALA A 58 -3.41 7.22 -1.13
N LYS A 59 -2.71 6.07 -1.24
CA LYS A 59 -1.28 5.93 -0.97
C LYS A 59 -0.39 6.24 -2.17
N GLY A 60 -0.95 6.54 -3.34
CA GLY A 60 -0.21 6.81 -4.58
C GLY A 60 0.45 5.58 -5.22
N VAL A 61 0.16 4.36 -4.75
CA VAL A 61 0.83 3.13 -5.24
C VAL A 61 0.07 2.44 -6.39
N VAL A 62 -1.12 2.93 -6.73
CA VAL A 62 -1.86 2.55 -7.93
C VAL A 62 -2.49 3.81 -8.53
N THR A 63 -2.70 3.81 -9.84
CA THR A 63 -3.54 4.79 -10.53
C THR A 63 -4.82 4.12 -11.03
N ARG A 64 -5.82 4.92 -11.38
CA ARG A 64 -7.04 4.43 -12.01
C ARG A 64 -7.47 5.33 -13.15
N GLU A 65 -8.11 4.73 -14.15
CA GLU A 65 -8.77 5.43 -15.24
C GLU A 65 -10.19 4.87 -15.43
N ARG A 66 -11.07 5.66 -16.06
CA ARG A 66 -12.45 5.25 -16.25
C ARG A 66 -12.54 4.31 -17.46
N ALA A 67 -13.06 3.11 -17.24
CA ALA A 67 -13.31 2.10 -18.25
C ALA A 67 -14.81 1.77 -18.28
N GLY A 68 -15.56 2.50 -19.13
CA GLY A 68 -17.01 2.37 -19.26
C GLY A 68 -17.76 2.76 -17.97
N ARG A 69 -18.42 1.79 -17.34
CA ARG A 69 -19.14 1.96 -16.05
C ARG A 69 -18.28 1.64 -14.82
N SER A 70 -17.03 1.22 -15.03
CA SER A 70 -16.08 0.81 -13.99
C SER A 70 -14.76 1.58 -14.10
N PHE A 71 -13.80 1.23 -13.25
CA PHE A 71 -12.43 1.72 -13.32
C PHE A 71 -11.47 0.57 -13.65
N SER A 72 -10.50 0.83 -14.51
CA SER A 72 -9.28 0.04 -14.63
C SER A 72 -8.20 0.63 -13.72
N TRP A 73 -7.37 -0.23 -13.16
CA TRP A 73 -6.36 0.09 -12.17
C TRP A 73 -5.00 -0.36 -12.70
N THR A 74 -4.00 0.47 -12.47
CA THR A 74 -2.63 0.21 -12.91
C THR A 74 -1.72 0.35 -11.69
N PRO A 75 -0.79 -0.57 -11.45
CA PRO A 75 0.20 -0.35 -10.40
C PRO A 75 1.00 0.90 -10.74
N ALA A 76 1.20 1.80 -9.77
CA ALA A 76 2.18 2.85 -9.96
C ALA A 76 3.55 2.17 -10.13
N SER A 77 4.36 2.66 -11.06
CA SER A 77 5.70 2.10 -11.34
C SER A 77 6.65 2.17 -10.14
N ASP A 78 6.25 2.79 -9.04
CA ASP A 78 7.11 3.14 -7.93
C ASP A 78 7.24 2.03 -6.88
N GLN A 79 8.36 1.31 -6.92
CA GLN A 79 8.75 0.37 -5.86
C GLN A 79 9.02 1.07 -4.52
N ALA A 80 9.40 2.35 -4.53
CA ALA A 80 9.68 3.12 -3.32
C ALA A 80 8.40 3.34 -2.49
N GLY A 81 7.27 3.67 -3.13
CA GLY A 81 5.97 3.77 -2.46
C GLY A 81 5.52 2.48 -1.76
N LEU A 82 5.84 1.32 -2.34
CA LEU A 82 5.58 0.02 -1.69
C LEU A 82 6.49 -0.20 -0.48
N ALA A 83 7.78 0.10 -0.59
CA ALA A 83 8.72 0.03 0.52
C ALA A 83 8.29 0.94 1.68
N ALA A 84 7.91 2.19 1.38
CA ALA A 84 7.40 3.15 2.35
C ALA A 84 6.12 2.65 3.05
N SER A 85 5.19 2.02 2.31
CA SER A 85 3.99 1.43 2.92
C SER A 85 4.31 0.27 3.87
N ARG A 86 5.36 -0.52 3.59
CA ARG A 86 5.80 -1.60 4.48
C ARG A 86 6.43 -1.03 5.75
N MET A 87 7.28 -0.01 5.63
CA MET A 87 7.87 0.69 6.79
C MET A 87 6.78 1.28 7.69
N ARG A 88 5.76 1.94 7.11
CA ARG A 88 4.63 2.48 7.88
C ARG A 88 3.86 1.40 8.63
N LYS A 89 3.65 0.23 8.02
CA LYS A 89 2.95 -0.88 8.68
C LYS A 89 3.71 -1.39 9.92
N VAL A 90 5.04 -1.46 9.84
CA VAL A 90 5.87 -1.81 11.01
C VAL A 90 5.66 -0.79 12.12
N LEU A 91 5.73 0.50 11.79
CA LEU A 91 5.53 1.57 12.77
C LEU A 91 4.11 1.57 13.37
N ASP A 92 3.09 1.29 12.57
CA ASP A 92 1.69 1.25 13.02
C ASP A 92 1.39 0.08 13.95
N ALA A 93 2.18 -1.00 13.89
CA ALA A 93 2.00 -2.20 14.71
C ALA A 93 2.58 -2.05 16.14
N GLU A 94 3.46 -1.08 16.35
CA GLU A 94 4.17 -0.88 17.62
C GLU A 94 3.46 0.15 18.50
N SER A 95 3.39 -0.12 19.80
CA SER A 95 2.77 0.79 20.77
C SER A 95 3.62 2.03 21.05
N ASP A 96 4.95 1.89 20.94
CA ASP A 96 5.92 2.97 21.13
C ASP A 96 6.57 3.36 19.80
N ARG A 97 5.87 4.23 19.07
CA ARG A 97 6.34 4.73 17.77
C ARG A 97 7.60 5.57 17.89
N GLU A 98 7.74 6.30 18.99
CA GLU A 98 8.89 7.17 19.22
C GLU A 98 10.16 6.33 19.38
N ALA A 99 10.11 5.26 20.18
CA ALA A 99 11.25 4.35 20.35
C ALA A 99 11.66 3.65 19.04
N VAL A 100 10.69 3.27 18.20
CA VAL A 100 10.96 2.65 16.89
C VAL A 100 11.63 3.63 15.94
N LEU A 101 11.12 4.86 15.84
CA LEU A 101 11.71 5.89 15.01
C LEU A 101 13.11 6.28 15.49
N ALA A 102 13.31 6.42 16.81
CA ALA A 102 14.61 6.70 17.41
C ALA A 102 15.62 5.58 17.09
N SER A 103 15.23 4.32 17.23
CA SER A 103 16.07 3.17 16.86
C SER A 103 16.36 3.12 15.36
N PHE A 104 15.37 3.40 14.51
CA PHE A 104 15.55 3.43 13.06
C PHE A 104 16.56 4.51 12.65
N VAL A 105 16.39 5.74 13.13
CA VAL A 105 17.29 6.86 12.83
C VAL A 105 18.71 6.57 13.34
N THR A 106 18.85 5.98 14.52
CA THR A 106 20.16 5.58 15.07
C THR A 106 20.85 4.50 14.23
N GLY A 107 20.08 3.68 13.51
CA GLY A 107 20.60 2.63 12.63
C GLY A 107 20.93 3.07 11.21
N LEU A 108 20.65 4.32 10.83
CA LEU A 108 20.95 4.83 9.48
C LEU A 108 22.44 5.09 9.29
N GLY A 109 22.91 4.91 8.06
CA GLY A 109 24.21 5.42 7.64
C GLY A 109 24.22 6.96 7.55
N PRO A 110 25.40 7.60 7.56
CA PRO A 110 25.51 9.07 7.50
C PRO A 110 24.90 9.70 6.23
N ASP A 111 24.92 8.99 5.11
CA ASP A 111 24.31 9.45 3.85
C ASP A 111 22.78 9.42 3.93
N ASP A 112 22.22 8.31 4.41
CA ASP A 112 20.78 8.13 4.55
C ASP A 112 20.18 9.07 5.61
N GLU A 113 20.88 9.33 6.71
CA GLU A 113 20.46 10.29 7.74
C GLU A 113 20.38 11.71 7.17
N ARG A 114 21.40 12.14 6.40
CA ARG A 114 21.40 13.45 5.73
C ARG A 114 20.26 13.56 4.73
N LEU A 115 20.10 12.55 3.88
CA LEU A 115 19.02 12.50 2.91
C LEU A 115 17.64 12.58 3.60
N LEU A 116 17.44 11.83 4.67
CA LEU A 116 16.18 11.86 5.44
C LEU A 116 15.92 13.25 6.04
N ARG A 117 16.96 13.90 6.57
CA ARG A 117 16.86 15.27 7.12
C ARG A 117 16.47 16.28 6.04
N ASP A 118 17.10 16.20 4.87
CA ASP A 118 16.82 17.11 3.75
C ASP A 118 15.38 16.94 3.24
N LEU A 119 14.91 15.71 3.08
CA LEU A 119 13.53 15.40 2.66
C LEU A 119 12.49 15.90 3.69
N LEU A 120 12.76 15.75 4.99
CA LEU A 120 11.90 16.25 6.05
C LEU A 120 11.89 17.78 6.14
N GLY A 121 13.01 18.43 5.79
CA GLY A 121 13.11 19.89 5.66
C GLY A 121 12.28 20.42 4.51
N GLN A 122 12.42 19.85 3.31
CA GLN A 122 11.65 20.23 2.11
C GLN A 122 10.14 20.07 2.32
N SER A 123 9.72 19.01 3.01
CA SER A 123 8.31 18.74 3.31
C SER A 123 7.66 19.78 4.23
N ARG A 124 8.45 20.56 5.00
CA ARG A 124 7.95 21.64 5.85
C ARG A 124 7.74 22.94 5.07
N ASP A 125 8.54 23.19 4.04
CA ASP A 125 8.46 24.39 3.21
C ASP A 125 7.29 24.34 2.20
N GLU A 126 6.84 23.14 1.80
CA GLU A 126 5.67 22.96 0.91
C GLU A 126 4.32 23.14 1.64
N GLY A 127 4.32 23.25 2.97
CA GLY A 127 3.12 23.42 3.81
C GLY A 127 2.76 24.86 4.17
N GLU A 128 3.55 25.84 3.74
CA GLU A 128 3.37 27.26 4.03
C GLU A 128 3.24 28.05 2.72
N VAL A 129 2.12 27.84 1.99
CA VAL A 129 1.69 28.69 0.86
C VAL A 129 0.17 28.73 0.74
#